data_AF-A0A9C7QTG0-F1
#
_entry.id   AF-A0A9C7QTG0-F1
#
_cell.length_a   1.000
_cell.length_b   1.000
_cell.length_c   1.000
_cell.angle_alpha   90.00
_cell.angle_beta   90.00
_cell.angle_gamma   90.00
#
_symmetry.space_group_name_H-M   'P 1'
#
loop_
_entity.id
_entity.type
_entity.pdbx_description
1 polymer ?
#
loop_
_entity_poly.entity_id
_entity_poly.type
_entity_poly.pdbx_seq_one_letter_code
_entity_poly.pdbx_strand_id
1 'polypeptide(L)' 'MDRKLDRLPQAEREKIETDLLALSVIYNERYGIDTNAAHAEKQVPDYLRSYFHLRLSYYRNA' A
#
# COMPACT_ATOMS: atom_id res chain seq x y z
N MET A 1 -2.84 -12.59 21.20
CA MET A 1 -1.58 -12.27 20.51
C MET A 1 -1.65 -10.81 20.12
N ASP A 2 -1.05 -9.94 20.93
CA ASP A 2 -1.03 -8.48 20.71
C ASP A 2 -0.21 -8.22 19.44
N ARG A 3 -0.87 -8.08 18.28
CA ARG A 3 -0.18 -7.66 17.05
C ARG A 3 0.37 -6.28 17.38
N LYS A 4 1.68 -6.05 17.17
CA LYS A 4 2.31 -4.73 17.42
C LYS A 4 1.63 -3.54 16.71
N LEU A 5 0.69 -3.82 15.80
CA LEU A 5 -0.18 -2.89 15.09
C LEU A 5 -1.42 -2.43 15.89
N ASP A 6 -1.85 -3.16 16.92
CA ASP A 6 -3.04 -2.82 17.73
C ASP A 6 -2.79 -1.65 18.69
N ARG A 7 -1.52 -1.41 19.06
CA ARG A 7 -1.13 -0.27 19.91
C ARG A 7 -0.84 1.01 19.13
N LEU A 8 -0.84 0.93 17.79
CA LEU A 8 -0.55 2.07 16.94
C LEU A 8 -1.83 2.87 16.67
N PRO A 9 -1.73 4.21 16.63
CA PRO A 9 -2.85 5.06 16.21
C PRO A 9 -3.32 4.64 14.82
N GLN A 10 -4.64 4.70 14.61
CA GLN A 10 -5.30 4.20 13.39
C GLN A 10 -4.63 4.72 12.11
N ALA A 11 -4.25 5.99 12.09
CA ALA A 11 -3.56 6.64 10.97
C ALA A 11 -2.19 6.03 10.62
N GLU A 12 -1.41 5.56 11.61
CA GLU A 12 -0.14 4.87 11.33
C GLU A 12 -0.39 3.48 10.75
N ARG A 13 -1.41 2.79 11.26
CA ARG A 13 -1.81 1.48 10.76
C ARG A 13 -2.25 1.55 9.30
N GLU A 14 -3.10 2.52 8.98
CA GLU A 14 -3.60 2.75 7.62
C GLU A 14 -2.46 3.15 6.66
N LYS A 15 -1.47 3.93 7.14
CA LYS A 15 -0.25 4.21 6.38
C LYS A 15 0.55 2.94 6.07
N ILE A 16 0.76 2.08 7.05
CA ILE A 16 1.50 0.81 6.88
C ILE A 16 0.76 -0.12 5.93
N GLU A 17 -0.56 -0.24 6.05
CA GLU A 17 -1.39 -1.04 5.14
C GLU A 17 -1.33 -0.50 3.71
N THR A 18 -1.36 0.82 3.54
CA THR A 18 -1.20 1.48 2.23
C THR A 18 0.17 1.16 1.61
N ASP A 19 1.23 1.18 2.41
CA ASP A 19 2.60 0.87 1.99
C ASP A 19 2.73 -0.60 1.55
N LEU A 20 2.13 -1.53 2.32
CA LEU A 20 2.07 -2.96 2.01
C LEU A 20 1.29 -3.25 0.73
N LEU A 21 0.17 -2.55 0.51
CA LEU A 21 -0.58 -2.63 -0.74
C LEU A 21 0.25 -2.15 -1.91
N ALA A 22 0.99 -1.04 -1.76
CA ALA A 22 1.83 -0.51 -2.82
C ALA A 22 2.95 -1.50 -3.18
N LEU A 23 3.62 -2.07 -2.18
CA LEU A 23 4.63 -3.11 -2.38
C LEU A 23 4.06 -4.35 -3.07
N SER A 24 2.87 -4.80 -2.66
CA SER A 24 2.21 -5.95 -3.26
C SER A 24 1.90 -5.71 -4.75
N VAL A 25 1.47 -4.49 -5.10
CA VAL A 25 1.23 -4.11 -6.50
C VAL A 25 2.53 -4.16 -7.30
N ILE A 26 3.60 -3.55 -6.80
CA ILE A 26 4.90 -3.51 -7.50
C ILE A 26 5.53 -4.89 -7.63
N TYR A 27 5.43 -5.70 -6.58
CA TYR A 27 5.88 -7.08 -6.62
C TYR A 27 5.15 -7.82 -7.74
N ASN A 28 3.83 -7.83 -7.73
CA ASN A 28 3.06 -8.53 -8.76
C ASN A 28 3.33 -7.98 -10.18
N GLU A 29 3.47 -6.66 -10.35
CA GLU A 29 3.89 -6.03 -11.62
C GLU A 29 5.24 -6.56 -12.10
N ARG A 30 6.26 -6.65 -11.23
CA ARG A 30 7.60 -7.15 -11.58
C ARG A 30 7.61 -8.63 -11.95
N TYR A 31 6.77 -9.44 -11.33
CA TYR A 31 6.66 -10.87 -11.61
C TYR A 31 5.70 -11.19 -12.77
N GLY A 32 5.15 -10.18 -13.45
CA GLY A 32 4.21 -10.37 -14.56
C GLY A 32 2.87 -10.98 -14.14
N ILE A 33 2.53 -10.90 -12.86
CA ILE A 33 1.24 -11.32 -12.32
C ILE A 33 0.25 -10.20 -12.63
N ASP A 34 -0.91 -10.55 -13.19
CA ASP A 34 -1.94 -9.56 -13.52
C ASP A 34 -2.38 -8.84 -12.25
N THR A 35 -1.99 -7.57 -12.15
CA THR A 35 -2.12 -6.80 -10.92
C THR A 35 -3.14 -5.70 -11.13
N ASN A 36 -4.24 -5.76 -10.38
CA ASN A 36 -5.24 -4.71 -10.44
C ASN A 36 -4.86 -3.57 -9.49
N ALA A 37 -3.91 -2.73 -9.90
CA ALA A 37 -3.52 -1.52 -9.17
C ALA A 37 -4.73 -0.62 -8.86
N ALA A 38 -5.70 -0.56 -9.78
CA ALA A 38 -6.95 0.18 -9.57
C ALA A 38 -7.84 -0.43 -8.47
N HIS A 39 -7.77 -1.74 -8.23
CA HIS A 39 -8.44 -2.39 -7.11
C HIS A 39 -7.71 -2.13 -5.78
N ALA A 40 -6.37 -2.07 -5.79
CA ALA A 40 -5.61 -1.68 -4.61
C ALA A 40 -5.89 -0.21 -4.21
N GLU A 41 -5.97 0.70 -5.17
CA GLU A 41 -6.28 2.12 -4.92
C GLU A 41 -7.67 2.33 -4.31
N LYS A 42 -8.65 1.51 -4.69
CA LYS A 42 -10.00 1.53 -4.10
C LYS A 42 -10.05 1.05 -2.65
N GLN A 43 -9.08 0.23 -2.22
CA GLN A 43 -8.96 -0.23 -0.83
C GLN A 43 -8.28 0.82 0.06
N VAL A 44 -7.50 1.73 -0.54
CA VAL A 44 -6.82 2.79 0.20
C VAL A 44 -7.82 3.91 0.52
N PRO A 45 -7.82 4.42 1.77
CA PRO A 45 -8.62 5.58 2.15
C PRO A 45 -8.33 6.81 1.27
N ASP A 46 -9.35 7.61 0.94
CA ASP A 46 -9.21 8.78 0.05
C ASP A 46 -8.05 9.72 0.45
N TYR A 47 -7.86 9.94 1.74
CA TYR A 47 -6.81 10.82 2.28
C TYR A 47 -5.40 10.22 2.18
N LEU A 48 -5.27 8.91 1.94
CA LEU A 48 -3.99 8.21 1.73
C LEU A 48 -3.72 7.87 0.26
N ARG A 49 -4.66 8.10 -0.66
CA ARG A 49 -4.42 7.82 -2.10
C ARG A 49 -3.22 8.58 -2.65
N SER A 50 -3.05 9.85 -2.28
CA SER A 50 -1.87 10.63 -2.70
C SER A 50 -0.57 10.02 -2.18
N TYR A 51 -0.57 9.49 -0.95
CA TYR A 51 0.59 8.80 -0.37
C TYR A 51 0.86 7.46 -1.07
N PHE A 52 -0.19 6.70 -1.41
CA PHE A 52 -0.11 5.46 -2.17
C PHE A 52 0.55 5.67 -3.55
N HIS A 53 0.11 6.67 -4.31
CA HIS A 53 0.69 7.00 -5.61
C HIS A 53 2.16 7.43 -5.52
N LEU A 54 2.51 8.20 -4.49
CA LEU A 54 3.89 8.57 -4.20
C LEU A 54 4.76 7.32 -3.95
N ARG A 55 4.26 6.37 -3.16
CA ARG A 55 4.95 5.11 -2.85
C ARG A 55 5.08 4.19 -4.06
N LEU A 56 4.03 4.03 -4.86
CA LEU A 56 4.12 3.28 -6.11
C LEU A 56 5.20 3.85 -7.02
N SER A 57 5.23 5.18 -7.19
CA SER A 57 6.26 5.84 -8.00
C SER A 57 7.66 5.63 -7.43
N TYR A 58 7.83 5.70 -6.11
CA TYR A 58 9.09 5.42 -5.45
C TYR A 58 9.56 3.98 -5.70
N TYR A 59 8.71 2.98 -5.51
CA TYR A 59 9.05 1.56 -5.69
C TYR A 59 9.20 1.12 -7.16
N ARG A 60 8.61 1.85 -8.11
CA ARG A 60 8.88 1.65 -9.55
C ARG A 60 10.26 2.13 -9.96
N ASN A 61 10.77 3.19 -9.33
CA ASN A 61 12.07 3.77 -9.62
C ASN A 61 13.22 3.22 -8.74
N ALA A 62 12.89 2.45 -7.70
CA ALA A 62 13.86 1.82 -6.79
C ALA A 62 14.38 0.47 -7.33
#